data_AF-A0A183JTQ6-F1
#
_entry.id   AF-A0A183JTQ6-F1
#
_cell.length_a   1.000
_cell.length_b   1.000
_cell.length_c   1.000
_cell.angle_alpha   90.00
_cell.angle_beta   90.00
_cell.angle_gamma   90.00
#
_symmetry.space_group_name_H-M   'P 1'
#
loop_
_entity.id
_entity.type
_entity.pdbx_description
1 polymer ?
#
loop_
_entity_poly.entity_id
_entity_poly.type
_entity_poly.pdbx_seq_one_letter_code
_entity_poly.pdbx_strand_id
1 'polypeptide(L)'
;MNKKTEINNCRTETEKVKVQAGYTEANKLVKRNIKADKWGYMEHFETTAEKNARDQNMRQLYDITKKLAGKYSKQEGPVKDKEGKPTTEIQVQRNKWVKHLEKLLNWTAPLNPSDIEAALTYIPIVVTPPTTE
;
A
#
# COMPACT_ATOMS: atom_id res chain seq x y z
N MET A 1 21.12 16.59 22.36
CA MET A 1 22.28 17.47 22.14
C MET A 1 22.43 17.76 20.66
N ASN A 2 22.46 19.03 20.27
CA ASN A 2 22.57 19.44 18.87
C ASN A 2 24.05 19.44 18.47
N LYS A 3 24.54 18.32 17.93
CA LYS A 3 25.97 18.16 17.56
C LYS A 3 26.48 19.26 16.62
N LYS A 4 25.59 19.91 15.87
CA LYS A 4 25.91 21.03 14.98
C LYS A 4 26.34 22.30 15.73
N THR A 5 25.79 22.56 16.91
CA THR A 5 26.19 23.72 17.74
C THR A 5 27.49 23.48 18.49
N GLU A 6 27.82 22.22 18.80
CA GLU A 6 29.10 21.85 19.43
C GLU A 6 30.29 22.08 18.49
N ILE A 7 30.17 21.71 17.20
CA ILE A 7 31.23 21.93 16.19
C ILE A 7 31.58 23.41 16.05
N ASN A 8 30.57 24.29 16.05
CA ASN A 8 30.77 25.72 15.91
C ASN A 8 31.43 26.38 17.13
N ASN A 9 31.39 25.73 18.29
CA ASN A 9 31.99 26.21 19.53
C ASN A 9 33.35 25.55 19.84
N CYS A 10 33.81 24.60 19.01
CA CYS A 10 35.11 23.96 19.18
C CYS A 10 36.25 24.95 18.87
N ARG A 11 37.16 25.09 19.84
CA ARG A 11 38.25 26.08 19.80
C ARG A 11 39.51 25.52 19.12
N THR A 12 39.68 24.20 19.11
CA THR A 12 40.88 23.52 18.59
C THR A 12 40.51 22.56 17.46
N GLU A 13 41.36 22.41 16.44
CA GLU A 13 41.10 21.53 15.28
C GLU A 13 40.88 20.05 15.67
N THR A 14 41.61 19.57 16.68
CA THR A 14 41.44 18.21 17.22
C THR A 14 40.04 17.97 17.80
N GLU A 15 39.41 18.99 18.40
CA GLU A 15 38.06 18.89 18.95
C GLU A 15 37.02 18.87 17.83
N LYS A 16 37.20 19.70 16.80
CA LYS A 16 36.33 19.69 15.60
C LYS A 16 36.32 18.32 14.92
N VAL A 17 37.49 17.70 14.75
CA VAL A 17 37.61 16.35 14.16
C VAL A 17 36.85 15.31 14.98
N LYS A 18 36.98 15.35 16.32
CA LYS A 18 36.25 14.43 17.22
C LYS A 18 34.73 14.61 17.16
N VAL A 19 34.25 15.85 17.20
CA VAL A 19 32.80 16.12 17.15
C VAL A 19 32.22 15.78 15.76
N GLN A 20 32.95 16.06 14.68
CA GLN A 20 32.56 15.70 13.31
C GLN A 20 32.47 14.18 13.12
N ALA A 21 33.43 13.43 13.69
CA ALA A 21 33.37 11.97 13.71
C ALA A 21 32.12 11.48 14.48
N GLY A 22 31.85 12.04 15.66
CA GLY A 22 30.66 11.73 16.45
C GLY A 22 29.33 12.09 15.76
N TYR A 23 29.32 13.15 14.94
CA TYR A 23 28.17 13.52 14.11
C TYR A 23 27.93 12.49 13.00
N THR A 24 29.01 12.06 12.32
CA THR A 24 28.95 11.08 11.24
C THR A 24 28.41 9.73 11.72
N GLU A 25 28.90 9.24 12.86
CA GLU A 25 28.43 7.97 13.44
C GLU A 25 26.96 8.04 13.89
N ALA A 26 26.55 9.13 14.53
CA ALA A 26 25.14 9.30 14.90
C ALA A 26 24.22 9.37 13.68
N ASN A 27 24.62 10.06 12.60
CA ASN A 27 23.84 10.14 11.38
C ASN A 27 23.70 8.76 10.69
N LYS A 28 24.77 7.93 10.69
CA LYS A 28 24.71 6.54 10.22
C LYS A 28 23.70 5.72 11.02
N LEU A 29 23.73 5.84 12.36
CA LEU A 29 22.84 5.11 13.26
C LEU A 29 21.37 5.50 13.02
N VAL A 30 21.08 6.80 12.94
CA VAL A 30 19.72 7.30 12.67
C VAL A 30 19.19 6.76 11.34
N LYS A 31 19.99 6.78 10.27
CA LYS A 31 19.58 6.23 8.96
C LYS A 31 19.30 4.72 9.03
N ARG A 32 20.12 3.97 9.76
CA ARG A 32 19.92 2.52 9.95
C ARG A 32 18.61 2.25 10.70
N ASN A 33 18.33 3.02 11.75
CA ASN A 33 17.10 2.87 12.54
C ASN A 33 15.85 3.24 11.74
N ILE A 34 15.87 4.34 10.97
CA ILE A 34 14.75 4.72 10.08
C ILE A 34 14.47 3.61 9.07
N LYS A 35 15.52 2.99 8.52
CA LYS A 35 15.37 1.85 7.63
C LYS A 35 14.72 0.67 8.37
N ALA A 36 15.26 0.27 9.52
CA ALA A 36 14.75 -0.85 10.30
C ALA A 36 13.27 -0.68 10.70
N ASP A 37 12.90 0.51 11.16
CA ASP A 37 11.51 0.85 11.52
C ASP A 37 10.56 0.71 10.31
N LYS A 38 10.99 1.18 9.13
CA LYS A 38 10.24 0.98 7.88
C LYS A 38 10.06 -0.49 7.52
N TRP A 39 11.09 -1.33 7.71
CA TRP A 39 11.00 -2.77 7.47
C TRP A 39 10.04 -3.44 8.45
N GLY A 40 10.13 -3.13 9.74
CA GLY A 40 9.22 -3.67 10.76
C GLY A 40 7.76 -3.24 10.51
N TYR A 41 7.55 -2.00 10.07
CA TYR A 41 6.23 -1.54 9.65
C TYR A 41 5.67 -2.37 8.48
N MET A 42 6.46 -2.60 7.43
CA MET A 42 6.04 -3.43 6.28
C MET A 42 5.78 -4.90 6.66
N GLU A 43 6.64 -5.50 7.47
CA GLU A 43 6.54 -6.89 7.93
C GLU A 43 5.24 -7.15 8.72
N HIS A 44 4.82 -6.21 9.56
CA HIS A 44 3.53 -6.30 10.27
C HIS A 44 2.33 -6.37 9.30
N PHE A 45 2.36 -5.64 8.19
CA PHE A 45 1.29 -5.73 7.19
C PHE A 45 1.36 -7.02 6.38
N GLU A 46 2.55 -7.51 6.05
CA GLU A 46 2.74 -8.75 5.31
C GLU A 46 2.19 -9.95 6.11
N THR A 47 2.59 -10.07 7.38
CA THR A 47 2.08 -11.11 8.29
C THR A 47 0.56 -11.05 8.48
N THR A 48 0.00 -9.84 8.59
CA THR A 48 -1.46 -9.67 8.71
C THR A 48 -2.19 -10.00 7.40
N ALA A 49 -1.62 -9.62 6.25
CA ALA A 49 -2.19 -9.94 4.95
C ALA A 49 -2.20 -11.46 4.69
N GLU A 50 -1.13 -12.16 5.04
CA GLU A 50 -1.03 -13.62 4.91
C GLU A 50 -2.11 -14.31 5.76
N LYS A 51 -2.29 -13.88 7.02
CA LYS A 51 -3.36 -14.40 7.88
C LYS A 51 -4.74 -14.17 7.26
N ASN A 52 -5.02 -12.96 6.78
CA ASN A 52 -6.31 -12.63 6.17
C ASN A 52 -6.57 -13.40 4.87
N ALA A 53 -5.51 -13.73 4.11
CA ALA A 53 -5.62 -14.58 2.93
C ALA A 53 -6.02 -16.01 3.30
N ARG A 54 -5.41 -16.56 4.36
CA ARG A 54 -5.76 -17.89 4.92
C ARG A 54 -7.19 -17.93 5.46
N ASP A 55 -7.61 -16.86 6.14
CA ASP A 55 -8.96 -16.71 6.70
C ASP A 55 -10.00 -16.27 5.64
N GLN A 56 -9.61 -16.12 4.38
CA GLN A 56 -10.44 -15.66 3.25
C GLN A 56 -11.14 -14.31 3.50
N ASN A 57 -10.58 -13.45 4.36
CA ASN A 57 -11.12 -12.14 4.69
C ASN A 57 -10.68 -11.08 3.66
N MET A 58 -11.27 -11.16 2.47
CA MET A 58 -10.91 -10.32 1.31
C MET A 58 -11.06 -8.82 1.58
N ARG A 59 -12.02 -8.41 2.43
CA ARG A 59 -12.21 -6.99 2.79
C ARG A 59 -11.00 -6.42 3.52
N GLN A 60 -10.51 -7.12 4.54
CA GLN A 60 -9.36 -6.66 5.31
C GLN A 60 -8.05 -6.77 4.52
N LEU A 61 -7.92 -7.78 3.66
CA LEU A 61 -6.79 -7.90 2.75
C LEU A 61 -6.71 -6.69 1.80
N TYR A 62 -7.84 -6.26 1.22
CA TYR A 62 -7.91 -5.03 0.41
C TYR A 62 -7.51 -3.77 1.20
N ASP A 63 -7.99 -3.61 2.43
CA ASP A 63 -7.65 -2.45 3.26
C ASP A 63 -6.15 -2.40 3.62
N ILE A 64 -5.53 -3.56 3.85
CA ILE A 64 -4.08 -3.68 4.10
C ILE A 64 -3.28 -3.35 2.84
N THR A 65 -3.64 -3.92 1.70
CA THR A 65 -2.99 -3.62 0.42
C THR A 65 -3.14 -2.15 0.07
N LYS A 66 -4.29 -1.52 0.37
CA LYS A 66 -4.51 -0.08 0.19
C LYS A 66 -3.64 0.78 1.11
N LYS A 67 -3.41 0.35 2.36
CA LYS A 67 -2.47 1.00 3.30
C LYS A 67 -1.02 0.86 2.85
N LEU A 68 -0.60 -0.32 2.39
CA LEU A 68 0.72 -0.58 1.81
C LEU A 68 0.96 0.19 0.50
N ALA A 69 -0.04 0.22 -0.37
CA ALA A 69 -0.04 0.98 -1.62
C ALA A 69 -0.18 2.49 -1.41
N GLY A 70 -0.24 2.95 -0.15
CA GLY A 70 -0.21 4.34 0.26
C GLY A 70 1.07 5.04 -0.18
N LYS A 71 1.17 5.33 -1.49
CA LYS A 71 1.75 6.58 -1.99
C LYS A 71 1.23 7.67 -1.06
N TYR A 72 2.14 8.41 -0.44
CA TYR A 72 1.85 9.52 0.47
C TYR A 72 0.62 10.31 0.01
N SER A 73 -0.57 9.92 0.48
CA SER A 73 -1.77 10.73 0.33
C SER A 73 -1.64 11.78 1.41
N LYS A 74 -0.86 12.82 1.10
CA LYS A 74 -1.33 14.13 1.52
C LYS A 74 -2.79 14.15 1.08
N GLN A 75 -3.71 14.10 2.02
CA GLN A 75 -4.92 14.89 1.81
C GLN A 75 -4.41 16.32 1.71
N GLU A 76 -3.96 16.70 0.52
CA GLU A 76 -3.98 18.09 0.12
C GLU A 76 -5.47 18.41 0.17
N GLY A 77 -5.91 18.94 1.32
CA GLY A 77 -7.29 19.31 1.52
C GLY A 77 -7.67 20.19 0.33
N PRO A 78 -8.86 20.02 -0.26
CA PRO A 78 -9.27 20.87 -1.37
C PRO A 78 -9.07 22.32 -0.98
N VAL A 79 -8.36 23.07 -1.83
CA VAL A 79 -8.23 24.52 -1.67
C VAL A 79 -9.66 25.06 -1.58
N LYS A 80 -9.96 25.66 -0.43
CA LYS A 80 -11.27 26.24 -0.16
C LYS A 80 -11.27 27.68 -0.65
N ASP A 81 -12.37 28.11 -1.25
CA ASP A 81 -12.61 29.54 -1.49
C ASP A 81 -12.83 30.28 -0.15
N LYS A 82 -13.04 31.59 -0.25
CA LYS A 82 -13.16 32.49 0.91
C LYS A 82 -14.38 32.15 1.79
N GLU A 83 -15.36 31.44 1.23
CA GLU A 83 -16.56 30.97 1.92
C GLU A 83 -16.41 29.54 2.47
N GLY A 84 -15.24 28.91 2.34
CA GLY A 84 -14.97 27.58 2.87
C GLY A 84 -15.45 26.43 1.99
N LYS A 85 -15.90 26.70 0.77
CA LYS A 85 -16.42 25.70 -0.17
C LYS A 85 -15.26 25.10 -0.98
N PRO A 86 -15.23 23.77 -1.20
CA PRO A 86 -14.22 23.14 -2.04
C PRO A 86 -14.31 23.69 -3.47
N THR A 87 -13.19 24.19 -4.01
CA THR A 87 -13.14 24.73 -5.37
C THR A 87 -13.61 23.67 -6.38
N THR A 88 -14.37 24.12 -7.37
CA THR A 88 -15.22 23.43 -8.36
C THR A 88 -14.79 22.07 -8.92
N GLU A 89 -13.52 21.69 -8.82
CA GLU A 89 -12.96 20.44 -9.37
C GLU A 89 -13.55 19.17 -8.73
N ILE A 90 -13.81 19.18 -7.42
CA ILE A 90 -14.43 18.03 -6.73
C ILE A 90 -15.88 17.82 -7.17
N GLN A 91 -16.64 18.91 -7.36
CA GLN A 91 -18.03 18.79 -7.83
C GLN A 91 -18.08 18.27 -9.27
N VAL A 92 -17.18 18.73 -10.14
CA VAL A 92 -17.08 18.25 -11.52
C VAL A 92 -16.68 16.78 -11.58
N GLN A 93 -15.72 16.34 -10.76
CA GLN A 93 -15.36 14.92 -10.67
C GLN A 93 -16.53 14.08 -10.16
N ARG A 94 -17.27 14.54 -9.13
CA ARG A 94 -18.42 13.82 -8.60
C ARG A 94 -19.52 13.64 -9.66
N ASN A 95 -19.78 14.67 -10.46
CA ASN A 95 -20.74 14.59 -11.57
C ASN A 95 -20.28 13.63 -12.68
N LYS A 96 -18.98 13.51 -12.94
CA LYS A 96 -18.44 12.50 -13.86
C LYS A 96 -18.62 11.08 -13.32
N TRP A 97 -18.38 10.86 -12.03
CA TRP A 97 -18.59 9.57 -11.36
C TRP A 97 -20.05 9.15 -11.35
N VAL A 98 -20.97 10.07 -11.05
CA VAL A 98 -22.42 9.81 -11.09
C VAL A 98 -22.87 9.39 -12.49
N LYS A 99 -22.44 10.11 -13.53
CA LYS A 99 -22.74 9.72 -14.93
C LYS A 99 -22.21 8.34 -15.29
N HIS A 100 -21.01 7.98 -14.82
CA HIS A 100 -20.43 6.67 -15.10
C HIS A 100 -21.17 5.53 -14.38
N LEU A 101 -21.57 5.76 -13.12
CA LEU A 101 -22.34 4.82 -12.32
C LEU A 101 -23.77 4.64 -12.85
N GLU A 102 -24.44 5.72 -13.26
CA GLU A 102 -25.75 5.63 -13.92
C GLU A 102 -25.66 4.81 -15.21
N LYS A 103 -24.62 5.01 -16.03
CA LYS A 103 -24.41 4.21 -17.24
C LYS A 103 -24.21 2.71 -16.93
N LEU A 104 -23.49 2.39 -15.84
CA LEU A 104 -23.24 1.02 -15.41
C LEU A 104 -24.52 0.35 -14.87
N LEU A 105 -25.31 1.08 -14.07
CA LEU A 105 -26.53 0.55 -13.45
C LEU A 105 -27.71 0.45 -14.43
N ASN A 106 -27.71 1.29 -15.47
CA ASN A 106 -28.67 1.20 -16.57
C ASN A 106 -28.25 0.20 -17.66
N TRP A 107 -27.10 -0.48 -17.49
CA TRP A 107 -26.71 -1.58 -18.36
C TRP A 107 -27.65 -2.76 -18.08
N THR A 108 -28.67 -2.88 -18.92
CA THR A 108 -29.60 -4.00 -18.93
C THR A 108 -28.80 -5.30 -19.08
N ALA A 109 -29.16 -6.33 -18.31
CA ALA A 109 -28.54 -7.64 -18.41
C ALA A 109 -28.53 -8.06 -19.89
N PRO A 110 -27.38 -8.48 -20.45
CA PRO A 110 -27.35 -8.92 -21.83
C PRO A 110 -28.40 -10.03 -22.01
N LEU A 111 -29.33 -9.82 -22.95
CA LEU A 111 -30.46 -10.72 -23.23
C LEU A 111 -30.01 -12.09 -23.75
N ASN A 112 -28.71 -12.22 -24.04
CA ASN A 112 -28.14 -13.43 -24.60
C ASN A 112 -27.62 -14.27 -23.43
N PRO A 113 -28.12 -15.50 -23.21
CA PRO A 113 -27.46 -16.43 -22.31
C PRO A 113 -26.01 -16.60 -22.77
N SER A 114 -25.09 -16.62 -21.81
CA SER A 114 -23.67 -16.85 -22.08
C SER A 114 -23.50 -18.17 -22.87
N ASP A 115 -22.95 -18.12 -24.08
CA ASP A 115 -22.58 -19.29 -24.91
C ASP A 115 -21.37 -20.03 -24.31
N ILE A 116 -21.48 -20.41 -23.04
CA ILE A 116 -20.51 -21.28 -22.39
C ILE A 116 -21.02 -22.69 -22.65
N GLU A 117 -20.51 -23.31 -23.72
CA GLU A 117 -20.71 -24.71 -24.04
C GLU A 117 -20.27 -25.56 -22.82
N ALA A 118 -21.24 -26.23 -22.19
CA ALA A 118 -21.00 -27.08 -21.04
C ALA A 118 -20.25 -28.35 -21.49
N ALA A 119 -18.91 -28.31 -21.43
CA ALA A 119 -18.10 -29.51 -21.60
C ALA A 119 -18.22 -30.42 -20.36
N LEU A 120 -19.30 -31.21 -20.31
CA LEU A 120 -19.35 -32.42 -19.51
C LEU A 120 -18.70 -33.54 -20.30
N THR A 121 -17.44 -33.83 -20.00
CA THR A 121 -16.86 -35.14 -20.33
C THR A 121 -16.18 -35.68 -19.09
N TYR A 122 -16.93 -36.46 -18.31
CA TYR A 122 -16.40 -37.33 -17.29
C TYR A 122 -15.49 -38.35 -17.98
N ILE A 123 -14.18 -38.18 -17.89
CA ILE A 123 -13.21 -39.16 -18.38
C ILE A 123 -13.17 -40.29 -17.34
N PRO A 124 -13.61 -41.52 -17.67
CA PRO A 124 -13.54 -42.62 -16.73
C PRO A 124 -12.09 -43.07 -16.63
N ILE A 125 -11.47 -42.81 -15.48
CA ILE A 125 -10.16 -43.35 -15.15
C ILE A 125 -10.37 -44.82 -14.75
N VAL A 126 -10.16 -45.74 -15.68
CA VAL A 126 -10.08 -47.17 -15.38
C VAL A 126 -8.73 -47.41 -14.69
N VAL A 127 -8.75 -47.54 -13.37
CA VAL A 127 -7.60 -47.98 -12.58
C VAL A 127 -7.63 -49.50 -12.53
N THR A 128 -6.78 -50.17 -13.30
CA THR A 128 -6.48 -51.59 -13.07
C THR A 128 -5.41 -51.71 -11.97
N PRO A 129 -5.61 -52.56 -10.95
CA PRO A 129 -4.61 -52.76 -9.91
C PRO A 129 -3.38 -53.51 -10.46
N PRO A 130 -2.16 -53.20 -9.99
CA PRO A 130 -0.96 -53.87 -10.46
C PRO A 130 -0.93 -55.31 -9.92
N THR A 131 -0.63 -56.26 -10.81
CA THR A 131 -0.38 -57.65 -10.47
C THR A 131 0.92 -57.76 -9.70
N THR A 132 0.85 -58.17 -8.44
CA THR A 132 2.00 -58.52 -7.61
C THR A 132 2.42 -59.96 -7.93
N GLU A 133 3.67 -60.16 -8.34
CA GLU A 133 4.37 -61.46 -8.27
C GLU A 133 4.86 -61.75 -6.85
#